data_AF-A0A3M1S3H9-F1
#
_entry.id   AF-A0A3M1S3H9-F1
#
_cell.length_a   1.000
_cell.length_b   1.000
_cell.length_c   1.000
_cell.angle_alpha   90.00
_cell.angle_beta   90.00
_cell.angle_gamma   90.00
#
_symmetry.space_group_name_H-M   'P 1'
#
loop_
_entity.id
_entity.type
_entity.pdbx_description
1 polymer ?
#
loop_
_entity_poly.entity_id
_entity_poly.type
_entity_poly.pdbx_seq_one_letter_code
_entity_poly.pdbx_strand_id
1 'polypeptide(L)'
;MPGAATTVGRSRTCRLPIIRWCWPIARPFPSRETQLDGAMHYYRLRCAQCGWVIEESQADLVRRLRAAKKIRARMLATDDVLAELFPQLCAGLRCPECNHVGLSLSSADHAWDEPRHCEGCGKRIPRERLAHVPDALLCRDCQAKYEAGEPLGDEYCPRCGAPMRLAVAAGGTTRFRWVCTNTPPCRLD
;
A
#
# COMPACT_ATOMS: atom_id res chain seq x y z
N MET A 1 20.59 27.57 51.59
CA MET A 1 21.42 26.50 51.02
C MET A 1 21.30 26.55 49.50
N PRO A 2 22.37 26.88 48.75
CA PRO A 2 22.36 26.87 47.30
C PRO A 2 22.87 25.53 46.76
N GLY A 3 22.39 25.11 45.59
CA GLY A 3 23.11 24.16 44.73
C GLY A 3 22.26 23.02 44.16
N ALA A 4 21.54 23.29 43.08
CA ALA A 4 21.15 22.25 42.13
C ALA A 4 21.70 22.64 40.75
N ALA A 5 22.77 21.98 40.35
CA ALA A 5 23.42 22.15 39.06
C ALA A 5 22.64 21.36 37.99
N THR A 6 22.09 22.06 37.00
CA THR A 6 21.45 21.45 35.84
C THR A 6 22.51 21.17 34.77
N THR A 7 22.83 19.89 34.57
CA THR A 7 23.77 19.41 33.55
C THR A 7 23.11 19.49 32.17
N VAL A 8 23.47 20.52 31.39
CA VAL A 8 23.07 20.63 29.98
C VAL A 8 23.91 19.64 29.16
N GLY A 9 23.28 18.54 28.77
CA GLY A 9 23.85 17.53 27.88
C GLY A 9 24.10 18.13 26.50
N ARG A 10 25.38 18.21 26.12
CA ARG A 10 25.86 18.63 24.79
C ARG A 10 25.27 17.74 23.70
N SER A 11 24.38 18.31 22.90
CA SER A 11 23.96 17.81 21.60
C SER A 11 25.18 17.75 20.68
N ARG A 12 25.75 16.56 20.52
CA ARG A 12 26.74 16.29 19.46
C ARG A 12 26.01 16.37 18.13
N THR A 13 26.18 17.50 17.44
CA THR A 13 25.88 17.62 16.02
C THR A 13 26.74 16.61 15.27
N CYS A 14 26.15 15.46 14.93
CA CYS A 14 26.70 14.57 13.92
C CYS A 14 26.65 15.29 12.57
N ARG A 15 27.73 16.02 12.25
CA ARG A 15 28.11 16.30 10.86
C ARG A 15 28.49 14.96 10.24
N LEU A 16 27.50 14.25 9.71
CA LEU A 16 27.77 13.20 8.73
C LEU A 16 27.98 13.86 7.36
N PRO A 17 28.98 13.43 6.59
CA PRO A 17 29.15 13.89 5.22
C PRO A 17 27.95 13.41 4.41
N ILE A 18 27.31 14.35 3.73
CA ILE A 18 26.34 14.10 2.67
C ILE A 18 27.10 13.40 1.55
N ILE A 19 27.29 12.08 1.68
CA ILE A 19 27.52 11.22 0.52
C ILE A 19 26.13 11.12 -0.11
N ARG A 20 25.83 12.16 -0.89
CA ARG A 20 24.79 12.18 -1.90
C ARG A 20 25.02 10.92 -2.72
N TRP A 21 24.25 9.88 -2.45
CA TRP A 21 23.90 8.92 -3.49
C TRP A 21 23.02 9.70 -4.47
N CYS A 22 23.64 10.61 -5.22
CA CYS A 22 23.13 11.13 -6.47
C CYS A 22 23.15 9.92 -7.40
N TRP A 23 22.15 9.06 -7.27
CA TRP A 23 21.75 8.21 -8.37
C TRP A 23 21.34 9.17 -9.46
N PRO A 24 22.09 9.26 -10.57
CA PRO A 24 21.73 10.16 -11.61
C PRO A 24 20.40 9.65 -12.16
N ILE A 25 19.38 10.51 -12.13
CA ILE A 25 18.21 10.42 -13.01
C ILE A 25 18.76 10.65 -14.43
N ALA A 26 19.56 9.71 -14.94
CA ALA A 26 20.25 9.78 -16.20
C ALA A 26 19.42 9.08 -17.26
N ARG A 27 18.69 9.94 -17.98
CA ARG A 27 18.35 9.92 -19.41
C ARG A 27 17.81 8.62 -20.04
N PRO A 28 16.69 8.69 -20.77
CA PRO A 28 16.21 7.58 -21.59
C PRO A 28 17.26 7.28 -22.68
N PHE A 29 17.92 6.13 -22.59
CA PHE A 29 18.79 5.62 -23.65
C PHE A 29 17.97 4.75 -24.60
N PRO A 30 18.15 4.89 -25.93
CA PRO A 30 17.25 4.32 -26.92
C PRO A 30 17.30 2.80 -26.98
N SER A 31 16.10 2.26 -27.12
CA SER A 31 15.72 0.88 -27.38
C SER A 31 16.55 0.27 -28.51
N ARG A 32 17.40 -0.70 -28.19
CA ARG A 32 17.54 -1.86 -29.08
C ARG A 32 16.72 -2.97 -28.45
N GLU A 33 15.50 -3.08 -28.98
CA GLU A 33 14.58 -4.19 -28.78
C GLU A 33 15.34 -5.51 -28.88
N THR A 34 15.71 -6.04 -27.73
CA THR A 34 15.72 -7.49 -27.58
C THR A 34 14.27 -7.82 -27.31
N GLN A 35 13.54 -7.99 -28.40
CA GLN A 35 12.20 -8.53 -28.45
C GLN A 35 12.27 -9.95 -27.89
N LEU A 36 12.17 -10.03 -26.57
CA LEU A 36 11.82 -11.25 -25.87
C LEU A 36 10.30 -11.21 -25.79
N ASP A 37 9.65 -12.20 -26.38
CA ASP A 37 8.24 -12.56 -26.15
C ASP A 37 8.01 -13.01 -24.68
N GLY A 38 8.66 -12.36 -23.73
CA GLY A 38 8.56 -12.58 -22.31
C GLY A 38 7.42 -11.75 -21.77
N ALA A 39 6.50 -12.39 -21.07
CA ALA A 39 5.48 -11.71 -20.30
C ALA A 39 6.13 -10.56 -19.52
N MET A 40 5.53 -9.37 -19.61
CA MET A 40 6.00 -8.18 -18.90
C MET A 40 5.75 -8.39 -17.40
N HIS A 41 6.69 -9.06 -16.73
CA HIS A 41 6.65 -9.29 -15.29
C HIS A 41 6.94 -8.00 -14.56
N TYR A 42 5.98 -7.58 -13.73
CA TYR A 42 6.13 -6.43 -12.85
C TYR A 42 6.38 -6.88 -11.42
N TYR A 43 7.19 -6.10 -10.72
CA TYR A 43 7.56 -6.37 -9.34
C TYR A 43 7.29 -5.13 -8.49
N ARG A 44 6.71 -5.36 -7.33
CA ARG A 44 6.37 -4.33 -6.36
C ARG A 44 7.39 -4.34 -5.23
N LEU A 45 8.04 -3.21 -5.02
CA LEU A 45 8.95 -2.92 -3.92
C LEU A 45 8.21 -2.13 -2.85
N ARG A 46 8.27 -2.56 -1.59
CA ARG A 46 7.59 -1.90 -0.47
C ARG A 46 8.56 -1.60 0.68
N CYS A 47 8.42 -0.43 1.29
CA CYS A 47 9.05 -0.12 2.56
C CYS A 47 8.14 -0.50 3.74
N ALA A 48 8.67 -1.26 4.70
CA ALA A 48 7.91 -1.65 5.90
C ALA A 48 7.66 -0.48 6.86
N GLN A 49 8.46 0.59 6.82
CA GLN A 49 8.40 1.67 7.80
C GLN A 49 7.45 2.81 7.41
N CYS A 50 7.52 3.30 6.17
CA CYS A 50 6.66 4.41 5.70
C CYS A 50 5.54 3.96 4.76
N GLY A 51 5.54 2.70 4.33
CA GLY A 51 4.55 2.18 3.38
C GLY A 51 4.77 2.61 1.93
N TRP A 52 5.91 3.26 1.60
CA TRP A 52 6.26 3.59 0.22
C TRP A 52 6.25 2.35 -0.68
N VAL A 53 5.67 2.50 -1.87
CA VAL A 53 5.55 1.46 -2.88
C VAL A 53 6.03 1.98 -4.23
N ILE A 54 6.81 1.17 -4.95
CA ILE A 54 7.12 1.39 -6.36
C ILE A 54 6.92 0.08 -7.13
N GLU A 55 6.45 0.20 -8.37
CA GLU A 55 6.38 -0.89 -9.31
C GLU A 55 7.50 -0.75 -10.34
N GLU A 56 8.30 -1.80 -10.49
CA GLU A 56 9.44 -1.85 -11.38
C GLU A 56 9.33 -3.04 -12.33
N SER A 57 9.80 -2.88 -13.56
CA SER A 57 9.84 -3.97 -14.52
C SER A 57 10.93 -4.98 -14.16
N GLN A 58 10.83 -6.21 -14.65
CA GLN A 58 11.91 -7.19 -14.59
C GLN A 58 13.25 -6.61 -15.08
N ALA A 59 13.23 -5.83 -16.16
CA ALA A 59 14.42 -5.18 -16.72
C ALA A 59 15.07 -4.21 -15.72
N ASP A 60 14.28 -3.45 -14.95
CA ASP A 60 14.77 -2.55 -13.90
C ASP A 60 15.48 -3.32 -12.79
N LEU A 61 14.88 -4.41 -12.31
CA LEU A 61 15.49 -5.24 -11.26
C LEU A 61 16.82 -5.84 -11.74
N VAL A 62 16.86 -6.33 -12.98
CA VAL A 62 18.10 -6.86 -13.58
C VAL A 62 19.17 -5.78 -13.68
N ARG A 63 18.81 -4.54 -14.06
CA ARG A 63 19.74 -3.41 -14.06
C ARG A 63 20.30 -3.14 -12.66
N ARG A 64 19.45 -3.17 -11.63
CA ARG A 64 19.87 -3.01 -10.22
C ARG A 64 20.82 -4.13 -9.77
N LEU A 65 20.51 -5.38 -10.06
CA LEU A 65 21.36 -6.53 -9.73
C LEU A 65 22.73 -6.48 -10.42
N ARG A 66 22.77 -6.04 -11.68
CA ARG A 66 24.01 -5.83 -12.42
C ARG A 66 24.83 -4.67 -11.85
N ALA A 67 24.18 -3.55 -11.50
CA ALA A 67 24.85 -2.43 -10.84
C ALA A 67 25.46 -2.84 -9.48
N ALA A 68 24.80 -3.74 -8.75
CA ALA A 68 25.31 -4.34 -7.52
C ALA A 68 26.33 -5.48 -7.74
N LYS A 69 26.69 -5.79 -8.99
CA LYS A 69 27.60 -6.88 -9.39
C LYS A 69 27.18 -8.27 -8.87
N LYS A 70 25.88 -8.49 -8.63
CA LYS A 70 25.34 -9.80 -8.20
C LYS A 70 25.14 -10.77 -9.37
N ILE A 71 24.95 -10.23 -10.58
CA ILE A 71 24.75 -11.01 -11.80
C ILE A 71 25.75 -10.54 -12.87
N ARG A 72 26.28 -11.48 -13.66
CA ARG A 72 27.16 -11.17 -14.80
C ARG A 72 26.38 -10.51 -15.94
N ALA A 73 27.01 -9.61 -16.70
CA ALA A 73 26.33 -8.85 -17.76
C ALA A 73 25.64 -9.71 -18.84
N ARG A 74 26.18 -10.90 -19.15
CA ARG A 74 25.64 -11.83 -20.17
C ARG A 74 24.65 -12.86 -19.62
N MET A 75 24.43 -12.91 -18.31
CA MET A 75 23.49 -13.87 -17.73
C MET A 75 22.06 -13.38 -17.94
N LEU A 76 21.22 -14.26 -18.50
CA LEU A 76 19.78 -14.07 -18.57
C LEU A 76 19.22 -14.35 -17.17
N ALA A 77 18.51 -13.38 -16.61
CA ALA A 77 17.90 -13.53 -15.29
C ALA A 77 16.46 -14.00 -15.47
N THR A 78 16.23 -15.29 -15.21
CA THR A 78 14.88 -15.86 -15.11
C THR A 78 14.21 -15.39 -13.80
N ASP A 79 12.89 -15.53 -13.71
CA ASP A 79 12.15 -15.10 -12.51
C ASP A 79 12.61 -15.83 -11.25
N ASP A 80 12.96 -17.12 -11.35
CA ASP A 80 13.51 -17.89 -10.22
C ASP A 80 14.79 -17.25 -9.67
N VAL A 81 15.69 -16.81 -10.56
CA VAL A 81 16.95 -16.15 -10.19
C VAL A 81 16.67 -14.80 -9.53
N LEU A 82 15.66 -14.07 -10.00
CA LEU A 82 15.26 -12.80 -9.39
C LEU A 82 14.62 -13.01 -8.02
N ALA A 83 13.74 -14.00 -7.88
CA ALA A 83 13.10 -14.37 -6.63
C ALA A 83 14.12 -14.77 -5.54
N GLU A 84 15.22 -15.41 -5.92
CA GLU A 84 16.28 -15.81 -4.98
C GLU A 84 17.27 -14.68 -4.65
N LEU A 85 17.77 -13.96 -5.66
CA LEU A 85 18.85 -13.00 -5.48
C LEU A 85 18.37 -11.61 -5.02
N PHE A 86 17.17 -11.19 -5.43
CA PHE A 86 16.71 -9.84 -5.18
C PHE A 86 16.35 -9.56 -3.71
N PRO A 87 15.75 -10.49 -2.92
CA PRO A 87 15.56 -10.28 -1.49
C PRO A 87 16.86 -9.98 -0.72
N GLN A 88 17.97 -10.61 -1.12
CA GLN A 88 19.29 -10.34 -0.53
C GLN A 88 19.79 -8.93 -0.86
N LEU A 89 19.49 -8.41 -2.07
CA LEU A 89 19.82 -7.04 -2.45
C LEU A 89 18.93 -6.04 -1.70
N CYS A 90 17.63 -6.33 -1.60
CA CYS A 90 16.64 -5.48 -0.94
C CYS A 90 16.96 -5.21 0.54
N ALA A 91 17.55 -6.19 1.24
CA ALA A 91 18.01 -6.02 2.61
C ALA A 91 19.03 -4.88 2.78
N GLY A 92 19.76 -4.51 1.72
CA GLY A 92 20.72 -3.39 1.72
C GLY A 92 20.22 -2.09 1.09
N LEU A 93 19.04 -2.11 0.44
CA LEU A 93 18.48 -0.92 -0.21
C LEU A 93 17.84 0.02 0.81
N ARG A 94 18.02 1.33 0.59
CA ARG A 94 17.42 2.39 1.39
C ARG A 94 16.14 2.89 0.72
N CYS A 95 15.10 3.08 1.50
CA CYS A 95 13.88 3.73 1.05
C CYS A 95 14.18 5.20 0.66
N PRO A 96 13.72 5.70 -0.50
CA PRO A 96 13.98 7.08 -0.90
C PRO A 96 13.25 8.11 -0.03
N GLU A 97 12.10 7.75 0.56
CA GLU A 97 11.29 8.65 1.38
C GLU A 97 11.81 8.75 2.82
N CYS A 98 11.99 7.61 3.50
CA CYS A 98 12.32 7.59 4.92
C CYS A 98 13.76 7.15 5.24
N ASN A 99 14.55 6.79 4.23
CA ASN A 99 15.92 6.30 4.36
C ASN A 99 16.09 5.02 5.21
N HIS A 100 14.99 4.33 5.54
CA HIS A 100 15.04 3.03 6.21
C HIS A 100 15.67 1.97 5.29
N VAL A 101 16.52 1.12 5.86
CA VAL A 101 17.21 0.04 5.13
C VAL A 101 16.37 -1.23 5.22
N GLY A 102 16.21 -1.95 4.11
CA GLY A 102 15.44 -3.19 4.07
C GLY A 102 14.10 -2.99 3.39
N LEU A 103 14.10 -3.07 2.06
CA LEU A 103 12.88 -3.13 1.27
C LEU A 103 12.38 -4.58 1.17
N SER A 104 11.09 -4.76 0.90
CA SER A 104 10.51 -6.07 0.57
C SER A 104 10.12 -6.11 -0.91
N LEU A 105 10.38 -7.23 -1.58
CA LEU A 105 9.96 -7.48 -2.96
C LEU A 105 8.74 -8.41 -2.95
N SER A 106 7.75 -8.12 -3.79
CA SER A 106 6.65 -9.01 -4.15
C SER A 106 6.45 -8.98 -5.66
N SER A 107 6.15 -10.10 -6.31
CA SER A 107 5.73 -10.08 -7.71
C SER A 107 4.34 -9.43 -7.82
N ALA A 108 4.17 -8.50 -8.75
CA ALA A 108 2.90 -7.83 -8.99
C ALA A 108 1.93 -8.72 -9.78
N ASP A 109 2.43 -9.80 -10.40
CA ASP A 109 1.63 -10.77 -11.15
C ASP A 109 0.66 -11.59 -10.27
N HIS A 110 0.78 -11.48 -8.95
CA HIS A 110 -0.18 -12.04 -7.99
C HIS A 110 -1.26 -11.03 -7.55
N ALA A 111 -1.63 -10.05 -8.38
CA ALA A 111 -2.80 -9.21 -8.14
C ALA A 111 -4.10 -10.01 -7.89
N TRP A 112 -4.13 -11.27 -8.31
CA TRP A 112 -5.22 -12.22 -8.04
C TRP A 112 -5.24 -12.77 -6.61
N ASP A 113 -4.17 -12.57 -5.83
CA ASP A 113 -3.95 -13.19 -4.53
C ASP A 113 -3.91 -12.20 -3.35
N GLU A 114 -4.01 -10.90 -3.63
CA GLU A 114 -4.20 -9.92 -2.59
C GLU A 114 -5.57 -10.16 -1.95
N PRO A 115 -5.65 -10.41 -0.63
CA PRO A 115 -6.90 -10.73 0.02
C PRO A 115 -7.89 -9.58 -0.16
N ARG A 116 -8.88 -9.74 -1.05
CA ARG A 116 -9.95 -8.75 -1.20
C ARG A 116 -10.76 -8.72 0.10
N HIS A 117 -11.01 -7.52 0.59
CA HIS A 117 -11.85 -7.30 1.78
C HIS A 117 -13.23 -6.86 1.32
N CYS A 118 -14.27 -7.34 2.01
CA CYS A 118 -15.65 -6.97 1.75
C CYS A 118 -15.87 -5.48 2.03
N GLU A 119 -16.44 -4.74 1.08
CA GLU A 119 -16.74 -3.31 1.27
C GLU A 119 -17.78 -3.07 2.37
N GLY A 120 -18.73 -3.99 2.56
CA GLY A 120 -19.81 -3.84 3.56
C GLY A 120 -19.39 -4.15 5.00
N CYS A 121 -18.47 -5.10 5.22
CA CYS A 121 -18.09 -5.50 6.60
C CYS A 121 -16.58 -5.52 6.88
N GLY A 122 -15.74 -5.21 5.90
CA GLY A 122 -14.27 -5.22 6.02
C GLY A 122 -13.65 -6.61 6.16
N LYS A 123 -14.44 -7.69 6.25
CA LYS A 123 -13.91 -9.07 6.37
C LYS A 123 -13.30 -9.55 5.05
N ARG A 124 -12.26 -10.37 5.11
CA ARG A 124 -11.66 -11.01 3.94
C ARG A 124 -12.70 -11.85 3.18
N ILE A 125 -12.77 -11.67 1.85
CA ILE A 125 -13.61 -12.47 0.96
C ILE A 125 -12.95 -13.85 0.77
N PRO A 126 -13.67 -14.97 0.99
CA PRO A 126 -13.13 -16.31 0.78
C PRO A 126 -12.60 -16.49 -0.64
N ARG A 127 -11.44 -17.15 -0.78
CA ARG A 127 -10.82 -17.43 -2.09
C ARG A 127 -11.74 -18.23 -3.00
N GLU A 128 -12.50 -19.18 -2.45
CA GLU A 128 -13.51 -19.96 -3.18
C GLU A 128 -14.51 -19.05 -3.92
N ARG A 129 -14.98 -17.98 -3.25
CA ARG A 129 -15.91 -17.01 -3.85
C ARG A 129 -15.24 -16.18 -4.94
N LEU A 130 -14.01 -15.72 -4.71
CA LEU A 130 -13.24 -14.97 -5.71
C LEU A 130 -12.88 -15.84 -6.93
N ALA A 131 -12.72 -17.16 -6.76
CA ALA A 131 -12.49 -18.08 -7.87
C ALA A 131 -13.72 -18.19 -8.79
N HIS A 132 -14.93 -18.11 -8.24
CA HIS A 132 -16.17 -18.14 -9.02
C HIS A 132 -16.59 -16.75 -9.53
N VAL A 133 -16.35 -15.70 -8.74
CA VAL A 133 -16.72 -14.32 -9.05
C VAL A 133 -15.53 -13.41 -8.73
N PRO A 134 -14.59 -13.23 -9.66
CA PRO A 134 -13.33 -12.52 -9.40
C PRO A 134 -13.53 -11.04 -9.04
N ASP A 135 -14.62 -10.44 -9.53
CA ASP A 135 -14.95 -9.04 -9.29
C ASP A 135 -15.89 -8.82 -8.09
N ALA A 136 -16.04 -9.82 -7.21
CA ALA A 136 -16.87 -9.68 -6.03
C ALA A 136 -16.32 -8.59 -5.07
N LEU A 137 -17.14 -7.55 -4.83
CA LEU A 137 -16.87 -6.48 -3.85
C LEU A 137 -17.36 -6.82 -2.43
N LEU A 138 -18.28 -7.79 -2.32
CA LEU A 138 -18.98 -8.12 -1.08
C LEU A 138 -18.81 -9.60 -0.72
N CYS A 139 -18.73 -9.89 0.58
CA CYS A 139 -18.83 -11.26 1.08
C CYS A 139 -20.24 -11.82 0.90
N ARG A 140 -20.40 -13.13 1.08
CA ARG A 140 -21.69 -13.83 0.91
C ARG A 140 -22.80 -13.25 1.79
N ASP A 141 -22.49 -12.94 3.04
CA ASP A 141 -23.48 -12.42 3.99
C ASP A 141 -23.92 -11.00 3.64
N CYS A 142 -22.97 -10.12 3.31
CA CYS A 142 -23.27 -8.75 2.89
C CYS A 142 -24.03 -8.71 1.55
N GLN A 143 -23.66 -9.59 0.61
CA GLN A 143 -24.39 -9.72 -0.65
C GLN A 143 -25.85 -10.14 -0.42
N ALA A 144 -26.09 -11.12 0.45
CA ALA A 144 -27.45 -11.58 0.76
C ALA A 144 -28.31 -10.47 1.39
N LYS A 145 -27.72 -9.67 2.28
CA LYS A 145 -28.38 -8.50 2.89
C LYS A 145 -28.75 -7.44 1.84
N TYR A 146 -27.82 -7.16 0.93
CA TYR A 146 -28.07 -6.23 -0.16
C TYR A 146 -29.22 -6.68 -1.07
N GLU A 147 -29.22 -7.96 -1.44
CA GLU A 147 -30.28 -8.57 -2.25
C GLU A 147 -31.63 -8.59 -1.52
N ALA A 148 -31.61 -8.65 -0.18
CA ALA A 148 -32.80 -8.49 0.65
C ALA A 148 -33.29 -7.02 0.77
N GLY A 149 -32.54 -6.06 0.21
CA GLY A 149 -32.85 -4.63 0.28
C GLY A 149 -32.37 -3.96 1.56
N GLU A 150 -31.50 -4.60 2.35
CA GLU A 150 -30.82 -3.94 3.47
C GLU A 150 -29.71 -3.00 2.93
N PRO A 151 -29.60 -1.76 3.43
CA PRO A 151 -28.56 -0.84 3.00
C PRO A 151 -27.17 -1.37 3.37
N LEU A 152 -26.26 -1.36 2.39
CA LEU A 152 -24.95 -2.01 2.46
C LEU A 152 -23.83 -1.18 3.09
N GLY A 153 -24.12 0.02 3.53
CA GLY A 153 -23.14 0.93 4.10
C GLY A 153 -23.82 1.86 5.08
N ASP A 154 -23.10 2.17 6.15
CA ASP A 154 -23.46 3.28 7.00
C ASP A 154 -23.16 4.55 6.21
N GLU A 155 -24.17 5.40 5.98
CA GLU A 155 -23.90 6.77 5.53
C GLU A 155 -23.09 7.45 6.65
N TYR A 156 -21.93 8.01 6.35
CA TYR A 156 -21.12 8.69 7.37
C TYR A 156 -21.41 10.19 7.37
N CYS A 157 -21.44 10.79 8.56
CA CYS A 157 -21.67 12.22 8.70
C CYS A 157 -20.49 13.02 8.12
N PRO A 158 -20.70 13.96 7.18
CA PRO A 158 -19.61 14.72 6.56
C PRO A 158 -18.88 15.66 7.53
N ARG A 159 -19.50 15.99 8.68
CA ARG A 159 -18.90 16.86 9.70
C ARG A 159 -17.97 16.11 10.67
N CYS A 160 -18.31 14.90 11.07
CA CYS A 160 -17.59 14.18 12.14
C CYS A 160 -17.13 12.76 11.79
N GLY A 161 -17.54 12.21 10.64
CA GLY A 161 -17.23 10.85 10.22
C GLY A 161 -17.93 9.76 11.03
N ALA A 162 -18.85 10.09 11.95
CA ALA A 162 -19.65 9.09 12.65
C ALA A 162 -20.72 8.48 11.72
N PRO A 163 -21.09 7.19 11.88
CA PRO A 163 -22.15 6.59 11.09
C PRO A 163 -23.49 7.28 11.35
N MET A 164 -24.31 7.42 10.32
CA MET A 164 -25.64 7.99 10.35
C MET A 164 -26.66 6.87 10.36
N ARG A 165 -27.81 7.13 11.00
CA ARG A 165 -28.95 6.21 11.01
C ARG A 165 -30.17 6.87 10.42
N LEU A 166 -31.02 6.09 9.76
CA LEU A 166 -32.32 6.55 9.29
C LEU A 166 -33.25 6.72 10.49
N ALA A 167 -33.81 7.92 10.69
CA ALA A 167 -34.78 8.20 11.75
C ALA A 167 -36.06 8.79 11.16
N VAL A 168 -37.21 8.46 11.77
CA VAL A 168 -38.51 9.03 11.40
C VAL A 168 -38.61 10.44 11.97
N ALA A 169 -38.88 11.43 11.11
CA ALA A 169 -39.16 12.79 11.55
C ALA A 169 -40.55 12.85 12.21
N ALA A 170 -40.64 13.49 13.37
CA ALA A 170 -41.92 13.71 14.04
C ALA A 170 -42.71 14.82 13.33
N GLY A 171 -43.92 14.50 12.84
CA GLY A 171 -44.84 15.49 12.28
C GLY A 171 -45.64 14.99 11.07
N GLY A 172 -46.83 14.44 11.32
CA GLY A 172 -47.95 14.25 10.37
C GLY A 172 -47.75 13.26 9.22
N THR A 173 -46.65 13.37 8.48
CA THR A 173 -46.29 12.47 7.37
C THR A 173 -44.98 11.78 7.71
N THR A 174 -44.91 10.46 7.59
CA THR A 174 -43.69 9.67 7.82
C THR A 174 -42.62 10.08 6.82
N ARG A 175 -41.74 11.01 7.23
CA ARG A 175 -40.54 11.41 6.50
C ARG A 175 -39.34 10.77 7.17
N PHE A 176 -38.52 10.08 6.40
CA PHE A 176 -37.25 9.54 6.87
C PHE A 176 -36.15 10.58 6.67
N ARG A 177 -35.28 10.76 7.66
CA ARG A 177 -34.08 11.60 7.54
C ARG A 177 -32.88 10.87 8.14
N TRP A 178 -31.71 11.06 7.54
CA TRP A 178 -30.46 10.59 8.12
C TRP A 178 -30.06 11.46 9.31
N VAL A 179 -29.80 10.84 10.45
CA VAL A 179 -29.40 11.51 11.70
C VAL A 179 -28.05 10.96 12.14
N CYS A 180 -27.11 11.87 12.41
CA CYS A 180 -25.81 11.52 12.96
C CYS A 180 -25.96 10.82 14.33
N THR A 181 -25.27 9.69 14.53
CA THR A 181 -25.31 8.94 15.80
C THR A 181 -24.38 9.51 16.88
N ASN A 182 -23.57 10.51 16.55
CA ASN A 182 -22.67 11.14 17.51
C ASN A 182 -23.46 11.83 18.66
N THR A 183 -22.87 11.91 19.85
CA THR A 183 -23.47 12.55 21.02
C THR A 183 -22.53 13.65 21.53
N PRO A 184 -22.89 14.95 21.41
CA PRO A 184 -24.13 15.50 20.84
C PRO A 184 -24.22 15.34 19.30
N PRO A 185 -25.44 15.24 18.74
CA PRO A 185 -25.61 15.06 17.29
C PRO A 185 -25.17 16.31 16.55
N CYS A 186 -24.40 16.13 15.46
CA CYS A 186 -24.04 17.22 14.58
C CYS A 186 -25.31 17.80 13.96
N ARG A 187 -25.51 19.12 14.09
CA ARG A 187 -26.50 19.82 13.28
C ARG A 187 -25.97 19.90 11.85
N LEU A 188 -26.71 19.37 10.90
CA LEU A 188 -26.47 19.61 9.49
C LEU A 188 -27.32 20.84 9.18
N ASP A 189 -26.69 22.01 9.33
CA ASP A 189 -27.28 23.31 9.01
C ASP A 189 -27.21 23.55 7.49
#